data_AF-A0A1J3GQA0-F1
#
_entry.id   AF-A0A1J3GQA0-F1
#
_cell.length_a   1.000
_cell.length_b   1.000
_cell.length_c   1.000
_cell.angle_alpha   90.00
_cell.angle_beta   90.00
_cell.angle_gamma   90.00
#
_symmetry.space_group_name_H-M   'P 1'
#
loop_
_entity.id
_entity.type
_entity.pdbx_description
1 polymer ?
#
loop_
_entity_poly.entity_id
_entity_poly.type
_entity_poly.pdbx_seq_one_letter_code
_entity_poly.pdbx_strand_id
1 'polypeptide(L)'
;MADKKTDAKATERPKKELAPTAHGEQKDSDGNQVWVSAQKRLTFYADIALRMMVKHETVQLHGLGAAISSAVEVSQYLITTGKATLIKLLTSTVHTP
;
A
#
# COMPACT_ATOMS: atom_id res chain seq x y z
N MET A 1 52.08 -40.24 4.56
CA MET A 1 51.90 -38.87 4.01
C MET A 1 50.71 -38.98 3.06
N ALA A 2 49.48 -38.68 3.53
CA ALA A 2 48.83 -37.37 3.41
C ALA A 2 48.92 -36.90 1.93
N ASP A 3 47.83 -36.81 1.16
CA ASP A 3 46.65 -36.01 1.48
C ASP A 3 45.34 -36.53 0.85
N LYS A 4 44.28 -36.22 1.60
CA LYS A 4 42.88 -36.57 1.46
C LYS A 4 42.21 -35.59 0.48
N LYS A 5 41.53 -36.06 -0.56
CA LYS A 5 40.46 -35.28 -1.21
C LYS A 5 39.18 -36.10 -1.28
N THR A 6 38.24 -35.64 -0.47
CA THR A 6 36.85 -36.09 -0.35
C THR A 6 36.05 -35.16 -1.25
N ASP A 7 35.40 -35.68 -2.29
CA ASP A 7 34.40 -34.90 -3.02
C ASP A 7 33.03 -35.58 -2.86
N ALA A 8 32.29 -35.03 -1.91
CA ALA A 8 30.96 -35.45 -1.52
C ALA A 8 29.92 -34.89 -2.51
N LYS A 9 29.03 -35.79 -2.91
CA LYS A 9 27.75 -35.59 -3.60
C LYS A 9 26.89 -34.48 -2.95
N ALA A 10 26.47 -33.49 -3.73
CA ALA A 10 25.34 -32.59 -3.41
C ALA A 10 24.67 -32.17 -4.73
N THR A 11 23.68 -32.93 -5.22
CA THR A 11 22.25 -32.70 -4.95
C THR A 11 21.80 -31.33 -5.42
N GLU A 12 21.30 -31.32 -6.66
CA GLU A 12 20.50 -30.28 -7.28
C GLU A 12 19.42 -29.79 -6.30
N ARG A 13 19.37 -28.48 -6.04
CA ARG A 13 18.24 -27.83 -5.38
C ARG A 13 17.52 -26.98 -6.41
N PRO A 14 16.20 -27.14 -6.57
CA PRO A 14 15.44 -26.44 -7.58
C PRO A 14 15.43 -24.93 -7.29
N LYS A 15 15.58 -24.14 -8.35
CA LYS A 15 15.32 -22.69 -8.33
C LYS A 15 13.88 -22.49 -7.88
N LYS A 16 13.71 -22.06 -6.62
CA LYS A 16 12.44 -21.56 -6.12
C LYS A 16 12.23 -20.20 -6.76
N GLU A 17 11.59 -20.23 -7.92
CA GLU A 17 10.99 -19.06 -8.57
C GLU A 17 10.16 -18.33 -7.50
N LEU A 18 10.52 -17.07 -7.23
CA LEU A 18 9.75 -16.21 -6.34
C LEU A 18 8.38 -16.03 -6.99
N ALA A 19 7.39 -16.75 -6.48
CA ALA A 19 6.00 -16.53 -6.82
C ALA A 19 5.65 -15.04 -6.58
N PRO A 20 4.88 -14.40 -7.46
CA PRO A 20 4.31 -13.10 -7.16
C PRO A 20 3.45 -13.29 -5.90
N THR A 21 3.78 -12.56 -4.84
CA THR A 21 2.99 -12.50 -3.62
C THR A 21 1.58 -12.05 -4.01
N ALA A 22 0.64 -12.99 -3.96
CA ALA A 22 -0.78 -12.73 -4.06
C ALA A 22 -1.13 -11.66 -3.01
N HIS A 23 -1.39 -10.43 -3.46
CA HIS A 23 -2.12 -9.47 -2.66
C HIS A 23 -3.52 -10.05 -2.50
N GLY A 24 -3.79 -10.60 -1.32
CA GLY A 24 -5.09 -11.13 -0.97
C GLY A 24 -6.17 -10.07 -1.23
N GLU A 25 -7.34 -10.55 -1.65
CA GLU A 25 -8.58 -9.79 -1.63
C GLU A 25 -8.78 -9.23 -0.21
N GLN A 26 -8.38 -7.98 -0.02
CA GLN A 26 -8.67 -7.23 1.20
C GLN A 26 -10.17 -6.98 1.20
N LYS A 27 -10.83 -7.66 2.14
CA LYS A 27 -12.25 -7.51 2.48
C LYS A 27 -12.58 -6.02 2.65
N ASP A 28 -13.25 -5.41 1.66
CA ASP A 28 -13.61 -3.99 1.57
C ASP A 28 -14.68 -3.52 2.59
N SER A 29 -14.66 -4.04 3.82
CA SER A 29 -15.68 -3.76 4.85
C SER A 29 -15.13 -3.12 6.13
N ASP A 30 -13.81 -2.99 6.25
CA ASP A 30 -13.18 -2.58 7.51
C ASP A 30 -12.76 -1.12 7.49
N GLY A 31 -13.72 -0.20 7.65
CA GLY A 31 -13.58 1.13 8.29
C GLY A 31 -12.42 2.07 7.90
N ASN A 32 -11.55 1.71 6.97
CA ASN A 32 -10.25 2.32 6.71
C ASN A 32 -10.27 3.28 5.51
N GLN A 33 -11.46 3.74 5.16
CA GLN A 33 -11.70 4.59 4.00
C GLN A 33 -11.89 6.03 4.44
N VAL A 34 -11.18 6.94 3.78
CA VAL A 34 -11.30 8.38 3.97
C VAL A 34 -11.79 8.99 2.67
N TRP A 35 -12.99 9.57 2.75
CA TRP A 35 -13.60 10.32 1.66
C TRP A 35 -13.09 11.77 1.69
N VAL A 36 -12.27 12.10 0.71
CA VAL A 36 -11.68 13.43 0.54
C VAL A 36 -12.65 14.31 -0.23
N SER A 37 -12.82 15.54 0.25
CA SER A 37 -13.55 16.60 -0.42
C SER A 37 -12.66 17.82 -0.58
N ALA A 38 -12.94 18.64 -1.59
CA ALA A 38 -12.13 19.84 -1.88
C ALA A 38 -12.31 20.98 -0.85
N GLN A 39 -13.22 20.82 0.11
CA GLN A 39 -13.63 21.90 1.02
C GLN A 39 -12.83 21.94 2.32
N LYS A 40 -12.25 20.81 2.74
CA LYS A 40 -11.48 20.73 3.99
C LYS A 40 -9.99 20.91 3.71
N ARG A 41 -9.26 21.31 4.75
CA ARG A 41 -7.81 21.53 4.68
C ARG A 41 -7.06 20.21 4.56
N LEU A 42 -5.89 20.25 3.93
CA LEU A 42 -4.95 19.13 3.81
C LEU A 42 -4.70 18.42 5.15
N THR A 43 -4.41 19.19 6.20
CA THR A 43 -4.06 18.66 7.53
C THR A 43 -5.20 17.88 8.17
N PHE A 44 -6.45 18.29 7.93
CA PHE A 44 -7.62 17.58 8.44
C PHE A 44 -7.67 16.13 7.92
N TYR A 45 -7.46 15.94 6.63
CA TYR A 45 -7.43 14.61 6.03
C TYR A 45 -6.19 13.82 6.42
N ALA A 46 -5.03 14.47 6.52
CA ALA A 46 -3.82 13.82 7.00
C ALA A 46 -3.98 13.27 8.44
N ASP A 47 -4.60 14.04 9.34
CA ASP A 47 -4.83 13.62 10.72
C ASP A 47 -5.81 12.46 10.83
N ILE A 48 -6.89 12.46 10.03
CA ILE A 48 -7.83 11.34 9.97
C ILE A 48 -7.15 10.09 9.41
N ALA A 49 -6.36 10.25 8.33
CA ALA A 49 -5.63 9.13 7.72
C ALA A 49 -4.67 8.48 8.71
N LEU A 50 -3.94 9.29 9.49
CA LEU A 50 -3.05 8.79 10.55
C LEU A 50 -3.83 8.03 11.63
N ARG A 51 -4.97 8.56 12.09
CA ARG A 51 -5.84 7.87 13.06
C ARG A 51 -6.40 6.55 12.52
N MET A 52 -6.69 6.50 11.22
CA MET A 52 -7.18 5.28 10.56
C MET A 52 -6.10 4.22 10.44
N MET A 53 -4.88 4.61 10.06
CA MET A 53 -3.73 3.69 9.97
C MET A 53 -3.36 3.08 11.33
N VAL A 54 -3.54 3.80 12.44
CA VAL A 54 -3.36 3.24 13.79
C VAL A 54 -4.35 2.11 14.08
N LYS A 55 -5.57 2.15 13.51
CA LYS A 55 -6.63 1.16 13.76
C LYS A 55 -6.62 -0.01 12.77
N HIS A 56 -6.26 0.24 11.51
CA HIS A 56 -6.43 -0.72 10.41
C HIS A 56 -5.13 -1.00 9.62
N GLU A 57 -3.98 -0.50 10.09
CA GLU A 57 -2.63 -0.56 9.48
C GLU A 57 -2.50 0.17 8.12
N THR A 58 -3.57 0.20 7.35
CA THR A 58 -3.67 0.79 6.01
C THR A 58 -4.81 1.80 5.96
N VAL A 59 -4.76 2.69 4.98
CA VAL A 59 -5.83 3.67 4.73
C VAL A 59 -6.05 3.81 3.24
N GLN A 60 -7.32 3.89 2.83
CA GLN A 60 -7.71 4.20 1.46
C GLN A 60 -8.19 5.64 1.38
N LEU A 61 -7.58 6.44 0.50
CA LEU A 61 -8.00 7.81 0.23
C LEU A 61 -8.83 7.82 -1.06
N HIS A 62 -10.09 8.22 -0.95
CA HIS A 62 -11.03 8.29 -2.07
C HIS A 62 -11.35 9.74 -2.41
N GLY A 63 -11.37 10.09 -3.68
CA GLY A 63 -11.71 11.44 -4.16
C GLY A 63 -12.43 11.39 -5.51
N LEU A 64 -13.41 12.26 -5.69
CA LEU A 64 -14.19 12.38 -6.93
C LEU A 64 -14.08 13.80 -7.51
N GLY A 65 -13.89 13.90 -8.82
CA GLY A 65 -13.81 15.18 -9.53
C GLY A 65 -12.68 16.06 -8.99
N ALA A 66 -13.00 17.30 -8.59
CA ALA A 66 -12.02 18.25 -8.05
C ALA A 66 -11.31 17.76 -6.78
N ALA A 67 -11.92 16.85 -6.02
CA ALA A 67 -11.34 16.31 -4.80
C ALA A 67 -10.19 15.31 -5.06
N ILE A 68 -10.02 14.84 -6.30
CA ILE A 68 -8.90 13.96 -6.69
C ILE A 68 -7.57 14.66 -6.38
N SER A 69 -7.44 15.94 -6.75
CA SER A 69 -6.24 16.74 -6.46
C SER A 69 -5.94 16.77 -4.96
N SER A 70 -6.94 17.02 -4.12
CA SER A 70 -6.78 17.01 -2.67
C SER A 70 -6.40 15.62 -2.14
N ALA A 71 -6.94 14.53 -2.68
CA ALA A 71 -6.57 13.17 -2.29
C ALA A 71 -5.10 12.86 -2.63
N VAL A 72 -4.63 13.33 -3.79
CA VAL A 72 -3.22 13.23 -4.21
C VAL A 72 -2.31 14.09 -3.34
N GLU A 73 -2.72 15.30 -2.97
CA GLU A 73 -1.93 16.14 -2.06
C GLU A 73 -1.78 15.50 -0.67
N VAL A 74 -2.85 14.90 -0.13
CA VAL A 74 -2.80 14.19 1.17
C VAL A 74 -1.85 13.00 1.09
N SER A 75 -1.94 12.17 0.04
CA SER A 75 -1.04 11.02 -0.12
C SER A 75 0.41 11.48 -0.27
N GLN A 76 0.66 12.52 -1.08
CA GLN A 76 1.97 13.11 -1.25
C GLN A 76 2.54 13.63 0.07
N TYR A 77 1.75 14.33 0.87
CA TYR A 77 2.18 14.81 2.19
C TYR A 77 2.56 13.67 3.12
N LEU A 78 1.75 12.60 3.20
CA LEU A 78 2.03 11.45 4.06
C LEU A 78 3.30 10.70 3.65
N ILE A 79 3.54 10.55 2.34
CA ILE A 79 4.73 9.89 1.80
C ILE A 79 5.97 10.76 2.03
N THR A 80 5.89 12.05 1.70
CA THR A 80 7.02 13.00 1.82
C THR A 80 7.46 13.17 3.27
N THR A 81 6.52 13.08 4.21
CA THR A 81 6.82 13.16 5.66
C THR A 81 7.23 11.82 6.28
N GLY A 82 7.33 10.75 5.49
CA GLY A 82 7.73 9.41 5.95
C GLY A 82 6.70 8.71 6.84
N LYS A 83 5.43 9.15 6.79
CA LYS A 83 4.36 8.62 7.65
C LYS A 83 3.61 7.44 7.04
N ALA A 84 3.70 7.25 5.72
CA ALA A 84 3.04 6.17 5.01
C ALA A 84 3.81 5.79 3.74
N THR A 85 3.54 4.59 3.22
CA THR A 85 4.02 4.12 1.91
C THR A 85 2.82 3.83 0.99
N LEU A 86 2.98 4.09 -0.31
CA LEU A 86 1.94 3.80 -1.29
C LEU A 86 1.81 2.28 -1.53
N ILE A 87 0.61 1.74 -1.33
CA ILE A 87 0.30 0.33 -1.64
C ILE A 87 -0.32 0.19 -3.04
N LYS A 88 -1.36 1.00 -3.32
CA LYS A 88 -2.12 0.95 -4.56
C LYS A 88 -2.63 2.35 -4.93
N LEU A 89 -2.64 2.66 -6.22
CA LEU A 89 -3.25 3.86 -6.80
C LEU A 89 -4.16 3.43 -7.95
N LEU A 90 -5.43 3.83 -7.88
CA LEU A 90 -6.44 3.50 -8.88
C LEU A 90 -7.28 4.74 -9.17
N THR A 91 -7.57 4.96 -10.46
CA THR A 91 -8.56 5.93 -10.91
C THR A 91 -9.61 5.21 -11.73
N SER A 92 -10.88 5.48 -11.48
CA SER A 92 -12.00 4.96 -12.26
C SER A 92 -12.98 6.07 -12.59
N THR A 93 -13.63 5.94 -13.73
CA THR A 93 -14.79 6.77 -14.06
C THR A 93 -16.02 6.07 -13.52
N VAL A 94 -16.82 6.79 -12.72
CA VAL A 94 -18.06 6.28 -12.13
C VAL A 94 -19.25 7.07 -12.65
N HIS A 95 -20.37 6.40 -12.89
CA HIS A 95 -21.63 7.04 -13.21
C HIS A 95 -22.41 7.23 -11.90
N THR A 96 -22.67 8.50 -11.55
CA THR A 96 -23.60 8.84 -10.46
C THR A 96 -24.99 9.06 -11.06
N PRO A 97 -26.05 8.52 -10.43
CA PRO A 97 -27.42 8.69 -10.89
C PRO A 97 -27.87 10.16 -10.89
#